data_AF-A0A0H5CUF6-F1
#
_entry.id   AF-A0A0H5CUF6-F1
#
_cell.length_a   1.000
_cell.length_b   1.000
_cell.length_c   1.000
_cell.angle_alpha   90.00
_cell.angle_beta   90.00
_cell.angle_gamma   90.00
#
_symmetry.space_group_name_H-M   'P 1'
#
loop_
_entity.id
_entity.type
_entity.pdbx_description
1 polymer ?
#
loop_
_entity_poly.entity_id
_entity_poly.type
_entity_poly.pdbx_seq_one_letter_code
_entity_poly.pdbx_strand_id
1 'polypeptide(L)'
;MISPAPEWIPPVDEQENYVRLLITSRTFTGRGVGAALLDFARERTRAAGIGLLRVDCWAGAEGELVAYYVRNGFTPTDTFVVDGTWHGQVLEQRLT
;
A
#
# COMPACT_ATOMS: atom_id res chain seq x y z
N MET A 1 -6.55 9.86 8.25
CA MET A 1 -6.88 8.96 9.37
C MET A 1 -5.72 8.00 9.47
N ILE A 2 -5.01 7.96 10.61
CA ILE A 2 -4.07 6.88 10.91
C ILE A 2 -4.93 5.63 11.06
N SER A 3 -4.55 4.55 10.40
CA SER A 3 -5.33 3.32 10.37
C SER A 3 -4.35 2.16 10.57
N PRO A 4 -4.55 1.32 11.60
CA PRO A 4 -3.69 0.15 11.77
C PRO A 4 -3.85 -0.79 10.59
N ALA A 5 -2.81 -1.58 10.32
CA ALA A 5 -2.90 -2.67 9.36
C ALA A 5 -4.06 -3.61 9.72
N PRO A 6 -4.74 -4.22 8.73
CA PRO A 6 -5.72 -5.27 8.96
C PRO A 6 -5.13 -6.47 9.74
N GLU A 7 -5.97 -7.20 10.48
CA GLU A 7 -5.53 -8.30 11.37
C GLU A 7 -4.81 -9.46 10.64
N TRP A 8 -5.07 -9.63 9.34
CA TRP A 8 -4.42 -10.66 8.51
C TRP A 8 -3.06 -10.24 7.95
N ILE A 9 -2.60 -9.03 8.24
CA ILE A 9 -1.28 -8.54 7.83
C ILE A 9 -0.27 -8.80 8.94
N PRO A 10 0.91 -9.37 8.64
CA PRO A 10 1.96 -9.55 9.63
C PRO A 10 2.28 -8.23 10.36
N PRO A 11 2.25 -8.23 11.71
CA PRO A 11 2.55 -7.03 12.49
C PRO A 11 4.03 -6.66 12.36
N VAL A 12 4.33 -5.40 12.68
CA VAL A 12 5.69 -4.87 12.74
C VAL A 12 5.98 -4.30 14.14
N ASP A 13 7.24 -4.32 14.56
CA ASP A 13 7.68 -3.85 15.88
C ASP A 13 7.92 -2.33 15.95
N GLU A 14 7.48 -1.58 14.95
CA GLU A 14 7.62 -0.13 14.84
C GLU A 14 6.28 0.54 14.50
N GLN A 15 6.22 1.87 14.60
CA GLN A 15 5.02 2.59 14.16
C GLN A 15 4.91 2.55 12.63
N GLU A 16 3.70 2.32 12.15
CA GLU A 16 3.39 2.30 10.73
C GLU A 16 2.12 3.11 10.42
N ASN A 17 2.03 3.57 9.18
CA ASN A 17 0.76 3.97 8.58
C ASN A 17 0.39 3.00 7.48
N TYR A 18 -0.92 2.79 7.32
CA TYR A 18 -1.44 1.84 6.36
C TYR A 18 -2.40 2.48 5.36
N VAL A 19 -2.16 2.32 4.07
CA VAL A 19 -3.10 2.71 3.02
C VAL A 19 -4.20 1.66 2.96
N ARG A 20 -5.31 1.91 3.68
CA ARG A 20 -6.44 0.97 3.70
C ARG A 20 -7.25 0.93 2.41
N LEU A 21 -7.41 2.07 1.74
CA LEU A 21 -8.22 2.16 0.54
C LEU A 21 -7.63 3.19 -0.41
N LEU A 22 -7.28 2.75 -1.61
CA LEU A 22 -6.87 3.62 -2.70
C LEU A 22 -7.65 3.17 -3.95
N ILE A 23 -8.73 3.89 -4.23
CA ILE A 23 -9.58 3.64 -5.39
C ILE A 23 -9.65 4.91 -6.22
N THR A 24 -9.35 4.78 -7.50
CA THR A 24 -9.51 5.87 -8.47
C THR A 24 -10.49 5.45 -9.57
N SER A 25 -11.33 6.38 -10.02
CA SER A 25 -12.20 6.11 -11.16
C SER A 25 -11.38 5.85 -12.43
N ARG A 26 -11.80 4.85 -13.22
CA ARG A 26 -11.17 4.46 -14.49
C ARG A 26 -11.12 5.62 -15.49
N THR A 27 -12.01 6.60 -15.39
CA THR A 27 -12.02 7.83 -16.21
C THR A 27 -10.74 8.66 -16.05
N PHE A 28 -10.01 8.48 -14.95
CA PHE A 28 -8.74 9.17 -14.65
C PHE A 28 -7.51 8.28 -14.82
N THR A 29 -7.64 7.11 -15.45
CA THR A 29 -6.49 6.25 -15.79
C THR A 29 -5.44 7.06 -16.55
N GLY A 30 -4.17 6.88 -16.20
CA GLY A 30 -3.06 7.60 -16.84
C GLY A 30 -2.90 9.08 -16.44
N ARG A 31 -3.78 9.64 -15.60
CA ARG A 31 -3.72 11.05 -15.17
C ARG A 31 -2.98 11.29 -13.86
N GLY A 32 -2.28 10.28 -13.34
CA GLY A 32 -1.48 10.41 -12.10
C GLY A 32 -2.27 10.53 -10.80
N VAL A 33 -3.61 10.39 -10.79
CA VAL A 33 -4.43 10.52 -9.57
C VAL A 33 -4.00 9.56 -8.48
N GLY A 34 -3.75 8.29 -8.82
CA GLY A 34 -3.29 7.32 -7.83
C GLY A 34 -1.93 7.67 -7.23
N ALA A 35 -1.00 8.25 -8.02
CA ALA A 35 0.29 8.69 -7.53
C ALA A 35 0.14 9.89 -6.58
N ALA A 36 -0.71 10.86 -6.94
CA ALA A 36 -1.03 12.00 -6.07
C ALA A 36 -1.65 11.56 -4.73
N LEU A 37 -2.49 10.52 -4.73
CA LEU A 37 -3.03 9.95 -3.49
C LEU A 37 -1.94 9.26 -2.64
N LEU A 38 -0.95 8.62 -3.28
CA LEU A 38 0.20 8.06 -2.59
C LEU A 38 1.10 9.15 -2.01
N ASP A 39 1.32 10.26 -2.73
CA ASP A 39 2.06 11.42 -2.21
C ASP A 39 1.39 12.00 -0.98
N PHE A 40 0.06 12.16 -1.03
CA PHE A 40 -0.71 12.57 0.13
C PHE A 40 -0.55 11.59 1.32
N ALA A 41 -0.56 10.28 1.07
CA ALA A 41 -0.33 9.29 2.13
C ALA A 41 1.07 9.40 2.75
N ARG A 42 2.10 9.66 1.93
CA ARG A 42 3.47 9.91 2.39
C ARG A 42 3.57 11.16 3.24
N GLU A 43 2.98 12.27 2.78
CA GLU A 43 2.94 13.53 3.53
C GLU A 43 2.29 13.35 4.91
N ARG A 44 1.15 12.65 4.97
CA ARG A 44 0.48 12.34 6.24
C ARG A 44 1.33 11.47 7.16
N THR A 45 2.10 10.55 6.59
CA THR A 45 2.97 9.65 7.36
C THR A 45 4.17 10.39 7.94
N ARG A 46 4.83 11.23 7.13
CA ARG A 46 5.89 12.12 7.61
C ARG A 46 5.40 13.12 8.64
N ALA A 47 4.23 13.73 8.43
CA ALA A 47 3.64 14.69 9.36
C ALA A 47 3.30 14.06 10.73
N ALA A 48 3.10 12.74 10.77
CA ALA A 48 2.91 11.98 12.01
C ALA A 48 4.23 11.53 12.67
N GLY A 49 5.39 11.80 12.06
CA GLY A 49 6.69 11.33 12.53
C GLY A 49 6.91 9.82 12.34
N ILE A 50 6.15 9.19 11.45
CA ILE A 50 6.20 7.75 11.19
C ILE A 50 7.08 7.49 9.96
N GLY A 51 8.00 6.53 10.06
CA GLY A 51 8.96 6.20 8.99
C GLY A 51 8.51 5.08 8.04
N LEU A 52 7.40 4.40 8.35
CA LEU A 52 6.92 3.23 7.61
C LEU A 52 5.51 3.46 7.06
N LEU A 53 5.35 3.37 5.75
CA LEU A 53 4.07 3.34 5.04
C LEU A 53 3.88 1.97 4.39
N ARG A 54 2.78 1.28 4.69
CA ARG A 54 2.44 -0.04 4.12
C ARG A 54 1.10 -0.03 3.40
N VAL A 55 0.95 -0.98 2.50
CA VAL A 55 -0.28 -1.25 1.73
C VAL A 55 -0.35 -2.74 1.42
N ASP A 56 -1.55 -3.29 1.31
CA ASP A 56 -1.77 -4.55 0.64
C ASP A 56 -2.54 -4.36 -0.66
N CYS A 57 -2.28 -5.25 -1.59
CA CYS A 57 -3.02 -5.27 -2.83
C CYS A 57 -3.23 -6.69 -3.36
N TRP A 58 -4.17 -6.81 -4.29
CA TRP A 58 -4.32 -8.01 -5.09
C TRP A 58 -3.00 -8.37 -5.79
N ALA A 59 -2.56 -9.61 -5.62
CA ALA A 59 -1.33 -10.14 -6.20
C ALA A 59 -1.57 -11.13 -7.35
N GLY A 60 -2.82 -11.44 -7.69
CA GLY A 60 -3.14 -12.30 -8.83
C GLY A 60 -3.12 -11.56 -10.18
N ALA A 61 -3.55 -12.28 -11.23
CA ALA A 61 -3.32 -11.90 -12.64
C ALA A 61 -1.81 -11.78 -12.96
N GLU A 62 -1.41 -10.86 -13.85
CA GLU A 62 -0.01 -10.65 -14.26
C GLU A 62 0.80 -9.77 -13.28
N GLY A 63 0.25 -9.45 -12.09
CA GLY A 63 0.96 -8.67 -11.07
C GLY A 63 1.02 -7.16 -11.33
N GLU A 64 0.21 -6.64 -12.27
CA GLU A 64 0.16 -5.22 -12.65
C GLU A 64 -0.02 -4.26 -11.47
N LEU A 65 -0.83 -4.65 -10.48
CA LEU A 65 -1.06 -3.80 -9.31
C LEU A 65 0.16 -3.76 -8.38
N VAL A 66 0.87 -4.89 -8.23
CA VAL A 66 2.15 -4.94 -7.51
C VAL A 66 3.18 -4.07 -8.23
N ALA A 67 3.30 -4.23 -9.55
CA ALA A 67 4.21 -3.43 -10.38
C ALA A 67 3.91 -1.93 -10.29
N TYR A 68 2.63 -1.56 -10.22
CA TYR A 68 2.21 -0.17 -10.00
C TYR A 68 2.78 0.40 -8.69
N TYR A 69 2.68 -0.33 -7.56
CA TYR A 69 3.22 0.14 -6.29
C TYR A 69 4.76 0.17 -6.29
N VAL A 70 5.41 -0.83 -6.91
CA VAL A 70 6.87 -0.87 -7.06
C VAL A 70 7.39 0.35 -7.83
N ARG A 71 6.74 0.69 -8.96
CA ARG A 71 7.02 1.94 -9.72
C ARG A 71 6.87 3.20 -8.86
N ASN A 72 6.01 3.17 -7.86
CA ASN A 72 5.81 4.28 -6.93
C ASN A 72 6.77 4.22 -5.71
N GLY A 73 7.78 3.35 -5.72
CA GLY A 73 8.82 3.30 -4.69
C GLY A 73 8.47 2.43 -3.47
N PHE A 74 7.48 1.55 -3.59
CA PHE A 74 7.24 0.50 -2.59
C PHE A 74 8.08 -0.75 -2.89
N THR A 75 8.37 -1.52 -1.84
CA THR A 75 9.07 -2.81 -1.90
C THR A 75 8.11 -3.92 -1.44
N PRO A 76 7.92 -5.00 -2.22
CA PRO A 76 7.13 -6.15 -1.78
C PRO A 76 7.78 -6.85 -0.58
N THR A 77 6.99 -7.25 0.43
CA THR A 77 7.48 -7.99 1.61
C THR A 77 6.82 -9.37 1.73
N ASP A 78 5.57 -9.40 2.16
CA ASP A 78 4.85 -10.62 2.54
C ASP A 78 3.73 -10.92 1.56
N THR A 79 3.41 -12.20 1.40
CA THR A 79 2.21 -12.63 0.67
C THR A 79 1.24 -13.28 1.64
N PHE A 80 -0.05 -13.18 1.33
CA PHE A 80 -1.10 -13.80 2.13
C PHE A 80 -2.21 -14.35 1.23
N VAL A 81 -3.03 -15.25 1.78
CA VAL A 81 -4.20 -15.78 1.09
C VAL A 81 -5.42 -15.64 2.00
N VAL A 82 -6.42 -14.90 1.53
CA VAL A 82 -7.72 -14.79 2.22
C VAL A 82 -8.68 -15.82 1.63
N ASP A 83 -9.36 -16.57 2.50
CA ASP A 83 -10.36 -17.59 2.15
C ASP A 83 -9.91 -18.59 1.06
N GLY A 84 -8.61 -18.90 1.04
CA GLY A 84 -8.00 -19.87 0.12
C GLY A 84 -7.98 -19.47 -1.37
N THR A 85 -8.50 -18.30 -1.73
CA THR A 85 -8.70 -17.90 -3.14
C THR A 85 -8.18 -16.52 -3.45
N TRP A 86 -8.08 -15.64 -2.45
CA TRP A 86 -7.64 -14.28 -2.68
C TRP A 86 -6.16 -14.11 -2.31
N HIS A 87 -5.27 -14.04 -3.31
CA HIS A 87 -3.84 -13.82 -3.13
C HIS A 87 -3.51 -12.33 -2.97
N GLY A 88 -2.93 -11.98 -1.82
CA GLY A 88 -2.49 -10.64 -1.47
C GLY A 88 -0.98 -10.49 -1.42
N GLN A 89 -0.52 -9.26 -1.71
CA GLN A 89 0.87 -8.82 -1.54
C GLN A 89 0.86 -7.63 -0.59
N VAL A 90 1.66 -7.70 0.47
CA VAL A 90 2.02 -6.56 1.31
C VAL A 90 3.21 -5.85 0.70
N LEU A 91 3.17 -4.53 0.62
CA LEU A 91 4.29 -3.70 0.21
C LEU A 91 4.56 -2.61 1.23
N GLU A 92 5.83 -2.27 1.39
CA GLU A 92 6.29 -1.21 2.30
C GLU A 92 7.05 -0.11 1.57
N GLN A 93 7.02 1.09 2.12
CA GLN A 93 7.88 2.20 1.74
C GLN A 93 8.44 2.86 2.99
N ARG A 94 9.77 2.94 3.06
CA ARG A 94 10.48 3.67 4.10
C ARG A 94 10.55 5.14 3.74
N LEU A 95 10.12 6.01 4.65
CA LEU A 95 10.05 7.45 4.48
C LEU A 95 11.06 8.12 5.41
N THR A 96 12.00 8.84 4.82
CA THR A 96 12.87 9.81 5.51
C THR A 96 12.15 11.13 5.74
#